data_AF-A0A183Q027-F1
#
_entry.id   AF-A0A183Q027-F1
#
_cell.length_a   1.000
_cell.length_b   1.000
_cell.length_c   1.000
_cell.angle_alpha   90.00
_cell.angle_beta   90.00
_cell.angle_gamma   90.00
#
_symmetry.space_group_name_H-M   'P 1'
#
loop_
_entity.id
_entity.type
_entity.pdbx_description
1 polymer ?
#
loop_
_entity_poly.entity_id
_entity_poly.type
_entity_poly.pdbx_seq_one_letter_code
_entity_poly.pdbx_strand_id
1 'polypeptide(L)'
;MWHFRTFGFRFLTAASVYCSVHSLGSDLKIQHWNYNWDKSHGIHDNSKFGLKPDKLNVVKHQQSYHKLIIFIRHGQYHLNRKKSEEKVLTDIGWRQAYAAGCRLREMGIK
;
A
#
# COMPACT_ATOMS: atom_id res chain seq x y z
N MET A 1 23.15 12.38 49.46
CA MET A 1 22.34 13.14 48.48
C MET A 1 23.25 13.50 47.32
N TRP A 2 23.14 12.78 46.20
CA TRP A 2 23.92 13.04 44.98
C TRP A 2 22.95 13.35 43.86
N HIS A 3 23.00 14.58 43.33
CA HIS A 3 22.25 14.96 42.15
C HIS A 3 23.07 14.62 40.91
N PHE A 4 22.63 13.63 40.13
CA PHE A 4 23.06 13.47 38.75
C PHE A 4 22.10 14.24 37.83
N ARG A 5 22.62 15.30 37.22
CA ARG A 5 21.98 16.01 36.10
C ARG A 5 22.14 15.13 34.86
N THR A 6 21.06 14.53 34.37
CA THR A 6 21.04 13.90 33.05
C THR A 6 20.82 14.99 32.00
N PHE A 7 21.86 15.28 31.22
CA PHE A 7 21.73 16.00 29.95
C PHE A 7 20.99 15.09 28.98
N GLY A 8 19.70 15.34 28.80
CA GLY A 8 18.90 14.66 27.78
C GLY A 8 19.35 15.07 26.39
N PHE A 9 20.22 14.28 25.76
CA PHE A 9 20.44 14.34 24.34
C PHE A 9 19.17 13.86 23.63
N ARG A 10 18.33 14.82 23.23
CA ARG A 10 17.24 14.56 22.27
C ARG A 10 17.90 14.30 20.91
N PHE A 11 18.01 13.03 20.53
CA PHE A 11 18.21 12.68 19.13
C PHE A 11 16.99 13.16 18.36
N LEU A 12 17.13 14.28 17.66
CA LEU A 12 16.17 14.69 16.64
C LEU A 12 16.38 13.77 15.45
N THR A 13 15.54 12.74 15.33
CA THR A 13 15.44 11.95 14.10
C THR A 13 14.94 12.89 13.00
N ALA A 14 15.86 13.37 12.17
CA ALA A 14 15.52 14.13 10.98
C ALA A 14 14.87 13.18 9.97
N ALA A 15 13.54 13.14 9.95
CA ALA A 15 12.82 12.58 8.82
C ALA A 15 12.96 13.56 7.64
N SER A 16 13.88 13.26 6.73
CA SER A 16 13.95 13.95 5.46
C SER A 16 12.76 13.50 4.61
N VAL A 17 11.77 14.37 4.45
CA VAL A 17 10.73 14.21 3.43
C VAL A 17 11.38 14.61 2.11
N TYR A 18 11.82 13.62 1.33
CA TYR A 18 12.31 13.84 -0.02
C TYR A 18 11.11 14.13 -0.93
N CYS A 19 10.69 15.39 -1.02
CA CYS A 19 9.83 15.85 -2.10
C CYS A 19 10.72 16.15 -3.31
N SER A 20 10.85 15.18 -4.22
CA SER A 20 11.49 15.43 -5.51
C SER A 20 10.70 16.48 -6.28
N VAL A 21 11.27 17.68 -6.43
CA VAL A 21 10.79 18.70 -7.37
C VAL A 21 11.31 18.31 -8.76
N HIS A 22 10.55 17.48 -9.47
CA HIS A 22 10.66 17.38 -10.91
C HIS A 22 9.52 18.18 -11.53
N SER A 23 9.81 19.40 -11.99
CA SER A 23 9.05 19.96 -13.12
C SER A 23 9.89 21.04 -13.80
N LEU A 24 10.59 20.64 -14.86
CA LEU A 24 10.94 21.56 -15.92
C LEU A 24 9.90 21.31 -17.03
N GLY A 25 8.93 22.21 -17.16
CA GLY A 25 8.04 22.29 -18.32
C GLY A 25 6.78 21.42 -18.29
N SER A 26 5.73 21.92 -17.64
CA SER A 26 4.34 21.98 -18.13
C SER A 26 3.41 22.35 -16.98
N ASP A 27 2.39 23.16 -17.27
CA ASP A 27 1.28 23.57 -16.38
C ASP A 27 0.40 22.37 -15.96
N LEU A 28 1.01 21.35 -15.36
CA LEU A 28 0.27 20.26 -14.72
C LEU A 28 -0.19 20.76 -13.36
N LYS A 29 -1.33 21.46 -13.37
CA LYS A 29 -2.15 21.72 -12.19
C LYS A 29 -2.27 20.40 -11.42
N ILE A 30 -1.72 20.35 -10.20
CA ILE A 30 -1.76 19.13 -9.36
C ILE A 30 -3.21 18.65 -9.32
N GLN A 31 -3.46 17.47 -9.88
CA GLN A 31 -4.81 16.91 -9.91
C GLN A 31 -5.25 16.64 -8.46
N HIS A 32 -6.45 17.12 -8.11
CA HIS A 32 -7.03 16.85 -6.81
C HIS A 32 -7.18 15.33 -6.63
N TRP A 33 -6.76 14.80 -5.47
CA TRP A 33 -6.85 13.38 -5.17
C TRP A 33 -8.32 12.91 -5.25
N ASN A 34 -8.59 11.87 -6.02
CA ASN A 34 -9.90 11.23 -6.03
C ASN A 34 -10.02 10.30 -4.82
N TYR A 35 -10.66 10.78 -3.74
CA TYR A 35 -10.91 10.00 -2.53
C TYR A 35 -11.68 8.70 -2.79
N ASN A 36 -12.56 8.69 -3.80
CA ASN A 36 -13.37 7.53 -4.16
C ASN A 36 -12.83 6.78 -5.40
N TRP A 37 -11.51 6.69 -5.55
CA TRP A 37 -10.86 6.06 -6.70
C TRP A 37 -11.21 4.58 -6.89
N ASP A 38 -11.59 3.88 -5.80
CA ASP A 38 -11.96 2.46 -5.78
C ASP A 38 -13.47 2.22 -5.72
N LYS A 39 -14.29 3.30 -5.79
CA LYS A 39 -15.75 3.26 -5.66
C LYS A 39 -16.26 2.60 -4.37
N SER A 40 -15.43 2.50 -3.34
CA SER A 40 -15.79 1.87 -2.07
C SER A 40 -16.73 2.74 -1.23
N HIS A 41 -16.63 4.06 -1.38
CA HIS A 41 -17.56 4.99 -0.79
C HIS A 41 -18.75 5.11 -1.74
N GLY A 42 -19.95 4.76 -1.27
CA GLY A 42 -21.18 4.87 -2.06
C GLY A 42 -21.31 6.26 -2.70
N ILE A 43 -22.01 6.34 -3.84
CA ILE A 43 -22.30 7.61 -4.47
C ILE A 43 -23.16 8.42 -3.48
N HIS A 44 -22.58 9.45 -2.88
CA HIS A 44 -23.34 10.47 -2.18
C HIS A 44 -24.08 11.27 -3.25
N ASP A 45 -25.30 10.84 -3.57
CA ASP A 45 -26.16 11.60 -4.45
C ASP A 45 -26.61 12.85 -3.67
N ASN A 46 -25.93 13.97 -3.89
CA ASN A 46 -26.29 15.26 -3.31
C ASN A 46 -27.49 15.90 -4.02
N SER A 47 -28.15 15.19 -4.95
CA SER A 47 -29.40 15.65 -5.52
C SER A 47 -30.50 15.59 -4.45
N LYS A 48 -30.84 16.76 -3.92
CA LYS A 48 -32.07 16.99 -3.15
C LYS A 48 -33.30 16.80 -4.07
N PHE A 49 -33.59 15.60 -4.59
CA PHE A 49 -34.83 15.36 -5.32
C PHE A 49 -35.34 13.92 -5.11
N GLY A 50 -36.11 13.75 -4.03
CA GLY A 50 -37.37 13.00 -4.03
C GLY A 50 -37.42 11.60 -4.66
N LEU A 51 -36.45 10.72 -4.40
CA LEU A 51 -36.56 9.32 -4.81
C LEU A 51 -36.98 8.42 -3.63
N LYS A 52 -38.00 7.59 -3.92
CA LYS A 52 -38.71 6.70 -2.98
C LYS A 52 -37.76 5.71 -2.28
N PRO A 53 -38.01 5.38 -1.00
CA PRO A 53 -37.08 4.63 -0.14
C PRO A 53 -36.91 3.14 -0.49
N ASP A 54 -37.73 2.56 -1.37
CA ASP A 54 -37.81 1.09 -1.55
C ASP A 54 -36.69 0.45 -2.40
N LYS A 55 -35.70 1.23 -2.86
CA LYS A 55 -34.48 0.70 -3.50
C LYS A 55 -33.21 1.35 -2.97
N LEU A 56 -33.25 1.88 -1.75
CA LEU A 56 -32.02 2.31 -1.09
C LEU A 56 -31.26 1.04 -0.69
N ASN A 57 -30.39 0.56 -1.59
CA ASN A 57 -29.34 -0.38 -1.26
C ASN A 57 -28.60 0.24 -0.08
N VAL A 58 -28.94 -0.19 1.13
CA VAL A 58 -28.35 0.27 2.38
C VAL A 58 -26.87 0.04 2.22
N VAL A 59 -26.14 1.12 1.90
CA VAL A 59 -24.69 1.15 1.88
C VAL A 59 -24.33 0.91 3.33
N LYS A 60 -24.14 -0.36 3.70
CA LYS A 60 -23.61 -0.75 4.99
C LYS A 60 -22.32 0.03 5.10
N HIS A 61 -22.31 1.07 5.94
CA HIS A 61 -21.11 1.82 6.24
C HIS A 61 -20.08 0.79 6.70
N GLN A 62 -19.16 0.43 5.81
CA GLN A 62 -18.04 -0.41 6.18
C GLN A 62 -17.29 0.37 7.24
N GLN A 63 -17.18 -0.20 8.43
CA GLN A 63 -16.34 0.35 9.50
C GLN A 63 -14.98 0.68 8.91
N SER A 64 -14.38 1.80 9.29
CA SER A 64 -13.03 2.13 8.84
C SER A 64 -12.08 1.00 9.23
N TYR A 65 -11.38 0.43 8.24
CA TYR A 65 -10.39 -0.61 8.44
C TYR A 65 -9.15 -0.30 7.62
N HIS A 66 -8.01 -0.73 8.12
CA HIS A 66 -6.74 -0.62 7.42
C HIS A 66 -6.48 -1.90 6.62
N LYS A 67 -6.10 -1.73 5.34
CA LYS A 67 -5.61 -2.83 4.50
C LYS A 67 -4.09 -2.77 4.46
N LEU A 68 -3.42 -3.85 4.89
CA LEU A 68 -2.00 -4.04 4.62
C LEU A 68 -1.86 -4.75 3.27
N ILE A 69 -1.24 -4.08 2.30
CA ILE A 69 -0.98 -4.64 0.97
C ILE A 69 0.53 -4.89 0.85
N ILE A 70 0.91 -6.12 0.54
CA ILE A 70 2.32 -6.53 0.40
C ILE A 70 2.53 -7.03 -1.02
N PHE A 71 3.36 -6.33 -1.78
CA PHE A 71 3.70 -6.71 -3.15
C PHE A 71 4.98 -7.56 -3.15
N ILE A 72 4.87 -8.80 -3.61
CA ILE A 72 5.99 -9.73 -3.70
C ILE A 72 6.21 -10.08 -5.17
N ARG A 73 7.42 -9.81 -5.65
CA ARG A 73 7.84 -10.26 -6.97
C ARG A 73 8.19 -11.75 -6.91
N HIS A 74 7.88 -12.48 -7.99
CA HIS A 74 8.28 -13.89 -8.13
C HIS A 74 9.80 -14.07 -8.00
N GLY A 75 10.23 -15.27 -7.58
CA GLY A 75 11.64 -15.67 -7.62
C GLY A 75 12.17 -15.83 -9.05
N GLN A 76 13.48 -16.00 -9.19
CA GLN A 76 14.11 -16.25 -10.48
C GLN A 76 13.51 -17.48 -11.18
N TYR A 77 13.24 -17.38 -12.49
CA TYR A 77 12.63 -18.45 -13.28
C TYR A 77 13.26 -18.53 -14.67
N HIS A 78 13.00 -19.62 -15.38
CA HIS A 78 13.55 -19.83 -16.72
C HIS A 78 12.85 -18.95 -17.77
N LEU A 79 13.52 -17.88 -18.22
CA LEU A 79 12.97 -16.95 -19.21
C LEU A 79 12.92 -17.52 -20.63
N ASN A 80 13.93 -18.33 -20.98
CA ASN A 80 14.19 -18.77 -22.35
C ASN A 80 13.33 -19.97 -22.81
N ARG A 81 12.34 -20.37 -22.00
CA ARG A 81 11.45 -21.50 -22.33
C ARG A 81 10.30 -21.04 -23.20
N LYS A 82 9.96 -21.83 -24.23
CA LYS A 82 8.95 -21.47 -25.24
C LYS A 82 7.53 -21.61 -24.69
N LYS A 83 7.27 -22.68 -23.94
CA LYS A 83 5.97 -22.92 -23.31
C LYS A 83 5.89 -22.25 -21.95
N SER A 84 4.71 -21.73 -21.60
CA SER A 84 4.48 -21.10 -20.29
C SER A 84 4.69 -22.10 -19.15
N GLU A 85 4.26 -23.35 -19.33
CA GLU A 85 4.40 -24.45 -18.36
C GLU A 85 5.85 -24.75 -17.98
N GLU A 86 6.78 -24.45 -18.89
CA GLU A 86 8.21 -24.67 -18.68
C GLU A 86 8.90 -23.49 -17.95
N LYS A 87 8.23 -22.34 -17.80
CA LYS A 87 8.74 -21.13 -17.13
C LYS A 87 8.66 -21.26 -15.60
N VAL A 88 9.23 -22.35 -15.09
CA VAL A 88 9.29 -22.68 -13.66
C VAL A 88 10.45 -21.95 -12.99
N LEU A 89 10.36 -21.83 -11.65
CA LEU A 89 11.43 -21.29 -10.82
C LEU A 89 12.73 -22.08 -11.03
N THR A 90 13.85 -21.38 -11.01
CA THR A 90 15.17 -22.04 -10.90
C THR A 90 15.37 -22.47 -9.45
N ASP A 91 16.40 -23.29 -9.18
CA ASP A 91 16.75 -23.66 -7.80
C ASP A 91 17.01 -22.42 -6.92
N ILE A 92 17.63 -21.39 -7.50
CA ILE A 92 17.85 -20.10 -6.84
C ILE A 92 16.50 -19.40 -6.60
N GLY A 93 15.62 -19.36 -7.59
CA GLY A 93 14.29 -18.75 -7.45
C GLY A 93 13.41 -19.45 -6.42
N TRP A 94 13.54 -20.76 -6.30
CA TRP A 94 12.86 -21.54 -5.26
C TRP A 94 13.36 -21.14 -3.87
N ARG A 95 14.68 -21.05 -3.67
CA ARG A 95 15.26 -20.60 -2.40
C ARG A 95 14.86 -19.17 -2.05
N GLN A 96 14.77 -18.27 -3.04
CA GLN A 96 14.27 -16.91 -2.86
C GLN A 96 12.82 -16.92 -2.37
N ALA A 97 11.94 -17.69 -3.03
CA ALA A 97 10.55 -17.82 -2.62
C ALA A 97 10.41 -18.41 -1.21
N TYR A 98 11.23 -19.41 -0.88
CA TYR A 98 11.28 -20.01 0.45
C TYR A 98 11.71 -19.00 1.52
N ALA A 99 12.78 -18.26 1.28
CA ALA A 99 13.28 -17.24 2.21
C ALA A 99 12.26 -16.10 2.40
N ALA A 100 11.60 -15.65 1.33
CA ALA A 100 10.51 -14.68 1.41
C ALA A 100 9.36 -15.20 2.28
N GLY A 101 8.95 -16.46 2.11
CA GLY A 101 7.94 -17.11 2.95
C GLY A 101 8.35 -17.19 4.41
N CYS A 102 9.60 -17.53 4.70
CA CYS A 102 10.13 -17.52 6.07
C CYS A 102 10.05 -16.13 6.69
N ARG A 103 10.41 -15.09 5.92
CA ARG A 103 10.37 -13.70 6.41
C ARG A 103 8.95 -13.22 6.69
N LEU A 104 7.99 -13.54 5.84
CA LEU A 104 6.58 -13.21 6.08
C LEU A 104 6.07 -13.86 7.38
N ARG A 105 6.41 -15.13 7.58
CA ARG A 105 6.04 -15.87 8.79
C ARG A 105 6.65 -15.24 10.03
N GLU A 106 7.93 -14.85 10.00
CA GLU A 106 8.60 -14.14 11.10
C GLU A 106 7.91 -12.80 11.42
N MET A 107 7.37 -12.12 10.42
CA MET A 107 6.61 -10.87 10.58
C MET A 107 5.18 -11.10 11.10
N GLY A 108 4.78 -12.35 11.36
CA GLY A 108 3.44 -12.70 11.84
C GLY A 108 2.37 -12.69 10.75
N ILE A 109 2.77 -12.62 9.47
CA ILE A 109 1.88 -12.72 8.32
C ILE A 109 1.65 -14.20 8.06
N LYS A 110 0.40 -14.64 8.20
CA LYS A 110 -0.04 -16.04 8.10
C LYS A 110 -0.82 -16.29 6.83
#